data_AF-A0A3P6SMR2-F1
#
_entry.id   AF-A0A3P6SMR2-F1
#
_cell.length_a   1.000
_cell.length_b   1.000
_cell.length_c   1.000
_cell.angle_alpha   90.00
_cell.angle_beta   90.00
_cell.angle_gamma   90.00
#
_symmetry.space_group_name_H-M   'P 1'
#
loop_
_entity.id
_entity.type
_entity.pdbx_description
1 polymer ?
#
loop_
_entity_poly.entity_id
_entity_poly.type
_entity_poly.pdbx_seq_one_letter_code
_entity_poly.pdbx_strand_id
1 'polypeptide(L)'
;MCALLHTDKDVSNAENCLPPEMELGNIEYKVKLVNPSSSRLQHLITQMKWRLREGQGEAIYEVGVEDGGQMSGLSDAELEASLTTLRTMANALGASMVILTERDVTPRNTTSRRRVVEVLVRKVPESQQFIELRLAVLGGVDVGKSTLCGVMTQGVLDDGNGKTRLNLFR
;
A
#
# COMPACT_ATOMS: atom_id res chain seq x y z
N MET A 1 56.30 8.33 -0.32
CA MET A 1 55.77 9.66 0.04
C MET A 1 54.28 9.61 -0.22
N CYS A 2 53.48 9.90 0.80
CA CYS A 2 52.02 9.83 0.85
C CYS A 2 51.31 10.73 -0.16
N ALA A 3 50.11 10.32 -0.59
CA ALA A 3 48.81 11.01 -0.46
C ALA A 3 47.80 10.35 -1.43
N LEU A 4 46.87 9.50 -0.96
CA LEU A 4 45.58 9.80 -0.29
C LEU A 4 44.39 9.81 -1.28
N LEU A 5 43.70 8.66 -1.29
CA LEU A 5 42.23 8.48 -1.21
C LEU A 5 41.34 9.51 -1.92
N HIS A 6 40.77 9.11 -3.06
CA HIS A 6 39.48 9.61 -3.55
C HIS A 6 38.62 8.42 -4.01
N THR A 7 38.23 7.58 -3.06
CA THR A 7 37.09 6.68 -3.17
C THR A 7 36.29 6.82 -1.87
N ASP A 8 34.97 6.65 -1.95
CA ASP A 8 34.05 6.53 -0.81
C ASP A 8 33.46 7.83 -0.21
N LYS A 9 32.85 8.70 -1.05
CA LYS A 9 31.95 9.74 -0.53
C LYS A 9 30.52 9.78 -1.11
N ASP A 10 30.24 9.05 -2.18
CA ASP A 10 28.94 9.14 -2.88
C ASP A 10 27.99 7.95 -2.69
N VAL A 11 28.41 6.89 -1.99
CA VAL A 11 27.59 5.66 -1.86
C VAL A 11 26.58 5.73 -0.71
N SER A 12 26.81 6.55 0.33
CA SER A 12 25.92 6.63 1.51
C SER A 12 24.70 7.54 1.35
N ASN A 13 24.61 8.32 0.26
CA ASN A 13 23.51 9.28 0.07
C ASN A 13 22.34 8.70 -0.75
N ALA A 14 22.54 7.56 -1.42
CA ALA A 14 21.51 6.90 -2.23
C ALA A 14 20.64 5.93 -1.42
N GLU A 15 21.08 5.48 -0.24
CA GLU A 15 20.33 4.53 0.60
C GLU A 15 19.23 5.18 1.46
N ASN A 16 19.27 6.50 1.64
CA ASN A 16 18.37 7.25 2.54
C ASN A 16 17.40 8.20 1.82
N CYS A 17 17.20 8.02 0.51
CA CYS A 17 16.28 8.84 -0.27
C CYS A 17 15.31 7.96 -1.06
N LEU A 18 14.02 8.20 -0.86
CA LEU A 18 12.95 7.72 -1.73
C LEU A 18 12.81 8.65 -2.95
N PRO A 19 12.17 8.20 -4.04
CA PRO A 19 11.70 9.13 -5.07
C PRO A 19 10.79 10.22 -4.44
N PRO A 20 10.70 11.40 -5.05
CA PRO A 20 9.82 12.46 -4.56
C PRO A 20 8.37 11.97 -4.51
N GLU A 21 7.62 12.48 -3.54
CA GLU A 21 6.20 12.18 -3.40
C GLU A 21 5.45 12.62 -4.66
N MET A 22 4.54 11.76 -5.14
CA MET A 22 3.57 12.15 -6.14
C MET A 22 2.32 12.71 -5.46
N GLU A 23 1.87 13.87 -5.93
CA GLU A 23 0.61 14.47 -5.47
C GLU A 23 -0.59 13.55 -5.74
N LEU A 24 -0.49 12.69 -6.77
CA LEU A 24 -1.49 11.71 -7.16
C LEU A 24 -1.13 10.29 -6.69
N GLY A 25 -2.15 9.46 -6.46
CA GLY A 25 -1.99 8.06 -6.04
C GLY A 25 -2.19 7.83 -4.54
N ASN A 26 -1.78 6.67 -4.06
CA ASN A 26 -2.11 6.15 -2.73
C ASN A 26 -0.95 6.16 -1.74
N ILE A 27 0.19 6.77 -2.09
CA ILE A 27 1.37 6.89 -1.23
C ILE A 27 1.43 8.32 -0.68
N GLU A 28 1.59 8.46 0.63
CA GLU A 28 1.67 9.76 1.31
C GLU A 28 2.93 9.84 2.18
N TYR A 29 3.69 10.92 2.05
CA TYR A 29 4.88 11.17 2.87
C TYR A 29 4.57 12.13 4.01
N LYS A 30 5.04 11.81 5.22
CA LYS A 30 4.88 12.69 6.38
C LYS A 30 6.13 12.69 7.24
N VAL A 31 6.70 13.87 7.43
CA VAL A 31 7.82 14.05 8.36
C VAL A 31 7.42 13.65 9.78
N LYS A 32 6.31 14.18 10.30
CA LYS A 32 5.77 13.84 11.64
C LYS A 32 4.27 14.13 11.76
N LEU A 33 3.61 13.37 12.62
CA LEU A 33 2.17 13.48 12.91
C LEU A 33 1.92 13.57 14.43
N VAL A 34 2.72 14.37 15.14
CA VAL A 34 2.63 14.49 16.60
C VAL A 34 1.47 15.43 16.99
N ASN A 35 0.53 14.92 17.78
CA ASN A 35 -0.56 15.66 18.43
C ASN A 35 -1.18 16.81 17.60
N PRO A 36 -1.81 16.51 16.44
CA PRO A 36 -2.47 17.55 15.65
C PRO A 36 -3.66 18.15 16.42
N SER A 37 -3.95 19.43 16.17
CA SER A 37 -5.21 20.05 16.62
C SER A 37 -6.42 19.34 16.02
N SER A 38 -7.60 19.48 16.62
CA SER A 38 -8.83 18.85 16.12
C SER A 38 -9.12 19.22 14.65
N SER A 39 -8.90 20.49 14.26
CA SER A 39 -9.08 20.92 12.87
C SER A 39 -8.06 20.28 11.93
N ARG A 40 -6.78 20.21 12.33
CA ARG A 40 -5.73 19.56 11.54
C ARG A 40 -5.98 18.06 11.39
N LEU A 41 -6.48 17.41 12.44
CA LEU A 41 -6.85 16.00 12.42
C LEU A 41 -7.97 15.72 11.42
N GLN A 42 -9.00 16.58 11.34
CA GLN A 42 -10.06 16.42 10.34
C GLN A 42 -9.54 16.54 8.89
N HIS A 43 -8.59 17.44 8.65
CA HIS A 43 -7.93 17.55 7.35
C HIS A 43 -7.12 16.29 7.02
N LEU A 44 -6.36 15.78 8.00
CA LEU A 44 -5.60 14.53 7.87
C LEU A 44 -6.53 13.35 7.54
N ILE A 45 -7.67 13.21 8.22
CA ILE A 45 -8.66 12.16 7.95
C ILE A 45 -9.21 12.28 6.52
N THR A 46 -9.52 13.50 6.08
CA THR A 46 -10.05 13.75 4.73
C THR A 46 -9.02 13.38 3.66
N GLN A 47 -7.75 13.71 3.90
CA GLN A 47 -6.64 13.32 3.03
C GLN A 47 -6.48 11.79 2.96
N MET A 48 -6.49 11.10 4.10
CA MET A 48 -6.41 9.64 4.16
C MET A 48 -7.56 8.97 3.41
N LYS A 49 -8.78 9.51 3.54
CA LYS A 49 -9.94 9.03 2.79
C LYS A 49 -9.74 9.16 1.28
N TRP A 50 -9.07 10.21 0.83
CA TRP A 50 -8.76 10.40 -0.58
C TRP A 50 -7.69 9.41 -1.07
N ARG A 51 -6.57 9.24 -0.32
CA ARG A 51 -5.53 8.26 -0.65
C ARG A 51 -6.08 6.83 -0.72
N LEU A 52 -6.93 6.44 0.23
CA LEU A 52 -7.61 5.15 0.22
C LEU A 52 -8.51 4.96 -1.01
N ARG A 53 -9.14 6.03 -1.51
CA ARG A 53 -9.98 5.93 -2.73
C ARG A 53 -9.12 5.73 -3.97
N GLU A 54 -8.05 6.50 -4.10
CA GLU A 54 -7.09 6.39 -5.20
C GLU A 54 -6.47 4.99 -5.28
N GLY A 55 -6.15 4.40 -4.12
CA GLY A 55 -5.59 3.05 -4.01
C GLY A 55 -6.61 1.94 -3.80
N GLN A 56 -7.87 2.11 -4.20
CA GLN A 56 -8.90 1.07 -4.17
C GLN A 56 -9.09 0.38 -2.80
N GLY A 57 -9.00 1.16 -1.72
CA GLY A 57 -9.09 0.70 -0.34
C GLY A 57 -7.73 0.54 0.35
N GLU A 58 -6.62 0.84 -0.30
CA GLU A 58 -5.27 0.74 0.25
C GLU A 58 -4.51 2.06 0.13
N ALA A 59 -3.76 2.43 1.17
CA ALA A 59 -2.88 3.60 1.17
C ALA A 59 -1.59 3.26 1.92
N ILE A 60 -0.46 3.76 1.43
CA ILE A 60 0.86 3.59 2.04
C ILE A 60 1.29 4.93 2.63
N TYR A 61 1.71 4.93 3.89
CA TYR A 61 2.22 6.09 4.59
C TYR A 61 3.68 5.88 4.94
N GLU A 62 4.54 6.76 4.46
CA GLU A 62 5.96 6.80 4.81
C GLU A 62 6.18 7.88 5.87
N VAL A 63 6.39 7.44 7.11
CA VAL A 63 6.50 8.33 8.28
C VAL A 63 7.97 8.55 8.62
N GLY A 64 8.37 9.83 8.76
CA GLY A 64 9.77 10.23 8.91
C GLY A 64 10.46 10.54 7.58
N VAL A 65 9.67 10.71 6.51
CA VAL A 65 10.14 11.08 5.17
C VAL A 65 9.60 12.45 4.78
N GLU A 66 10.45 13.29 4.20
CA GLU A 66 10.09 14.58 3.63
C GLU A 66 9.47 14.41 2.24
N ASP A 67 8.67 15.39 1.79
CA ASP A 67 7.97 15.34 0.49
C ASP A 67 8.94 15.15 -0.70
N GLY A 68 10.20 15.61 -0.55
CA GLY A 68 11.28 15.38 -1.52
C GLY A 68 11.91 13.98 -1.49
N GLY A 69 11.42 13.09 -0.64
CA GLY A 69 11.90 11.71 -0.47
C GLY A 69 13.05 11.54 0.55
N GLN A 70 13.55 12.63 1.13
CA GLN A 70 14.62 12.56 2.14
C GLN A 70 14.13 11.91 3.42
N MET A 71 14.78 10.83 3.85
CA MET A 71 14.52 10.19 5.14
C MET A 71 15.22 10.96 6.26
N SER A 72 14.47 11.76 7.03
CA SER A 72 15.00 12.47 8.21
C SER A 72 14.85 11.64 9.50
N GLY A 73 13.85 10.76 9.53
CA GLY A 73 13.57 9.85 10.63
C GLY A 73 13.09 10.53 11.92
N LEU A 74 12.40 9.75 12.74
CA LEU A 74 11.82 10.19 14.02
C LEU A 74 12.47 9.51 15.20
N SER A 75 12.51 10.22 16.33
CA SER A 75 12.82 9.57 17.61
C SER A 75 11.70 8.61 18.00
N ASP A 76 11.99 7.68 18.90
CA ASP A 76 11.02 6.67 19.33
C ASP A 76 9.72 7.28 19.89
N ALA A 77 9.84 8.39 20.64
CA ALA A 77 8.67 9.10 21.18
C ALA A 77 7.85 9.81 20.09
N GLU A 78 8.52 10.45 19.12
CA GLU A 78 7.83 11.13 18.01
C GLU A 78 7.16 10.11 17.07
N LEU A 79 7.79 8.97 16.85
CA LEU A 79 7.27 7.89 16.03
C LEU A 79 6.01 7.31 16.68
N GLU A 80 6.05 6.97 17.97
CA GLU A 80 4.89 6.42 18.69
C GLU A 80 3.70 7.39 18.68
N ALA A 81 3.95 8.68 18.90
CA ALA A 81 2.93 9.71 18.80
C ALA A 81 2.35 9.83 17.38
N SER A 82 3.20 9.70 16.35
CA SER A 82 2.78 9.76 14.95
C SER A 82 1.94 8.53 14.55
N LEU A 83 2.34 7.34 14.99
CA LEU A 83 1.58 6.09 14.80
C LEU A 83 0.24 6.14 15.52
N THR A 84 0.19 6.70 16.74
CA THR A 84 -1.06 6.91 17.47
C THR A 84 -2.02 7.77 16.67
N THR A 85 -1.54 8.90 16.13
CA THR A 85 -2.34 9.78 15.28
C THR A 85 -2.84 9.08 14.02
N LEU A 86 -1.98 8.33 13.31
CA LEU A 86 -2.38 7.54 12.15
C LEU A 86 -3.45 6.52 12.50
N ARG A 87 -3.33 5.86 13.66
CA ARG A 87 -4.31 4.90 14.15
C ARG A 87 -5.65 5.56 14.44
N THR A 88 -5.66 6.74 15.04
CA THR A 88 -6.89 7.54 15.23
C THR A 88 -7.54 7.90 13.89
N MET A 89 -6.74 8.30 12.89
CA MET A 89 -7.26 8.61 11.56
C MET A 89 -7.85 7.38 10.87
N ALA A 90 -7.15 6.24 10.91
CA ALA A 90 -7.60 4.99 10.31
C ALA A 90 -8.90 4.50 10.96
N ASN A 91 -8.96 4.52 12.30
CA ASN A 91 -10.16 4.15 13.06
C ASN A 91 -11.36 5.04 12.71
N ALA A 92 -11.16 6.36 12.53
CA ALA A 92 -12.22 7.28 12.13
C ALA A 92 -12.81 6.96 10.75
N LEU A 93 -12.06 6.26 9.89
CA LEU A 93 -12.49 5.81 8.57
C LEU A 93 -12.93 4.34 8.53
N GLY A 94 -12.88 3.62 9.65
CA GLY A 94 -13.12 2.16 9.68
C GLY A 94 -12.06 1.37 8.90
N ALA A 95 -10.82 1.87 8.85
CA ALA A 95 -9.68 1.22 8.23
C ALA A 95 -8.77 0.58 9.29
N SER A 96 -8.06 -0.48 8.93
CA SER A 96 -6.98 -1.06 9.73
C SER A 96 -5.62 -0.54 9.24
N MET A 97 -4.62 -0.59 10.12
CA MET A 97 -3.24 -0.27 9.77
C MET A 97 -2.29 -1.41 10.13
N VAL A 98 -1.26 -1.61 9.32
CA VAL A 98 -0.20 -2.60 9.50
C VAL A 98 1.14 -1.94 9.17
N ILE A 99 2.13 -2.14 10.01
CA ILE A 99 3.51 -1.69 9.72
C ILE A 99 4.12 -2.70 8.74
N LEU A 100 4.55 -2.23 7.58
CA LEU A 100 5.21 -3.06 6.56
C LEU A 100 6.71 -3.16 6.81
N THR A 101 7.34 -2.00 6.98
CA THR A 101 8.80 -1.89 7.06
C THR A 101 9.18 -0.85 8.12
N GLU A 102 10.25 -1.12 8.85
CA GLU A 102 10.89 -0.15 9.73
C GLU A 102 12.38 -0.06 9.37
N ARG A 103 12.87 1.16 9.17
CA ARG A 103 14.25 1.45 8.79
C ARG A 103 14.91 2.33 9.84
N ASP A 104 16.12 1.97 10.23
CA ASP A 104 16.94 2.80 11.11
C ASP A 104 17.82 3.72 10.26
N VAL A 105 17.60 5.03 10.35
CA VAL A 105 18.30 6.07 9.59
C VAL A 105 19.18 6.91 10.51
N THR A 106 19.59 6.34 11.65
CA THR A 106 20.45 7.03 12.62
C THR A 106 21.75 7.50 11.94
N PRO A 107 22.03 8.81 11.93
CA PRO A 107 23.27 9.33 11.36
C PRO A 107 24.47 8.78 12.12
N ARG A 108 25.54 8.41 11.40
CA ARG A 108 26.77 7.86 12.00
C ARG A 108 27.43 8.78 13.05
N ASN A 109 27.04 10.05 13.10
CA ASN A 109 27.58 11.07 14.00
C ASN A 109 26.70 11.37 15.22
N THR A 110 25.59 10.64 15.42
CA THR A 110 24.60 10.94 16.46
C THR A 110 24.19 9.68 17.21
N THR A 111 24.13 9.77 18.54
CA THR A 111 23.71 8.66 19.42
C THR A 111 22.18 8.52 19.52
N SER A 112 21.44 9.51 19.02
CA SER A 112 19.97 9.52 19.04
C SER A 112 19.41 8.70 17.88
N ARG A 113 18.76 7.59 18.22
CA ARG A 113 18.13 6.69 17.24
C ARG A 113 17.05 7.42 16.43
N ARG A 114 17.07 7.26 15.11
CA ARG A 114 16.09 7.83 14.17
C ARG A 114 15.51 6.72 13.32
N ARG A 115 14.19 6.58 13.30
CA ARG A 115 13.48 5.51 12.57
C ARG A 115 12.50 6.09 11.56
N VAL A 116 12.40 5.42 10.43
CA VAL A 116 11.39 5.65 9.38
C VAL A 116 10.52 4.41 9.30
N VAL A 117 9.21 4.59 9.15
CA VAL A 117 8.26 3.48 9.12
C VAL A 117 7.33 3.62 7.93
N GLU A 118 7.21 2.53 7.19
CA GLU A 118 6.24 2.34 6.12
C GLU A 118 5.00 1.65 6.70
N VAL A 119 3.85 2.29 6.57
CA VAL A 119 2.57 1.83 7.13
C VAL A 119 1.57 1.62 6.01
N LEU A 120 1.03 0.41 5.91
CA LEU A 120 -0.13 0.11 5.09
C LEU A 120 -1.41 0.42 5.87
N VAL A 121 -2.27 1.24 5.29
CA VAL A 121 -3.63 1.50 5.76
C VAL A 121 -4.59 0.85 4.78
N ARG A 122 -5.44 -0.04 5.27
CA ARG A 122 -6.37 -0.81 4.45
C ARG A 122 -7.78 -0.66 4.97
N LYS A 123 -8.69 -0.25 4.08
CA LYS A 123 -10.13 -0.29 4.31
C LYS A 123 -10.72 -1.41 3.47
N VAL A 124 -11.17 -2.47 4.14
CA VAL A 124 -11.99 -3.49 3.47
C VAL A 124 -13.35 -2.83 3.16
N PRO A 125 -13.75 -2.76 1.88
CA PRO A 125 -15.06 -2.19 1.56
C PRO A 125 -16.15 -3.10 2.12
N GLU A 126 -17.10 -2.52 2.87
CA GLU A 126 -18.24 -3.24 3.46
C GLU A 126 -19.16 -3.86 2.40
N SER A 127 -19.12 -3.31 1.19
CA SER A 127 -19.69 -3.92 -0.01
C SER A 127 -18.52 -4.20 -0.95
N GLN A 128 -18.17 -5.47 -1.14
CA GLN A 128 -17.32 -5.89 -2.23
C GLN A 128 -18.01 -5.45 -3.53
N GLN A 129 -17.71 -4.24 -4.02
CA GLN A 129 -18.15 -3.80 -5.32
C GLN A 129 -17.57 -4.80 -6.31
N PHE A 130 -18.47 -5.54 -6.95
CA PHE A 130 -18.21 -6.70 -7.75
C PHE A 130 -16.97 -6.54 -8.65
N ILE A 131 -16.08 -7.52 -8.67
CA ILE A 131 -15.07 -7.62 -9.72
C ILE A 131 -15.81 -8.06 -10.97
N GLU A 132 -16.15 -7.10 -11.83
CA GLU A 132 -16.76 -7.38 -13.13
C GLU A 132 -15.68 -7.91 -14.08
N LEU A 133 -15.66 -9.23 -14.27
CA LEU A 133 -14.76 -9.89 -15.22
C LEU A 133 -15.53 -10.29 -16.49
N ARG A 134 -15.19 -9.69 -17.62
CA ARG A 134 -15.76 -10.05 -18.93
C ARG A 134 -14.86 -11.05 -19.63
N LEU A 135 -15.28 -12.32 -19.67
CA LEU A 135 -14.55 -13.40 -20.35
C LEU A 135 -15.23 -13.75 -21.67
N ALA A 136 -14.47 -13.76 -22.76
CA ALA A 136 -14.89 -14.27 -24.06
C ALA A 136 -14.12 -15.56 -24.36
N VAL A 137 -14.84 -16.65 -24.63
CA VAL A 137 -14.24 -17.95 -24.96
C VAL A 137 -14.40 -18.21 -26.47
N LEU A 138 -13.29 -18.25 -27.19
CA LEU A 138 -13.23 -18.42 -28.64
C LEU A 138 -12.54 -19.74 -29.01
N GLY A 139 -12.93 -20.34 -30.14
CA GLY A 139 -12.32 -21.59 -30.64
C GLY A 139 -13.28 -22.39 -31.52
N GLY A 140 -12.76 -23.39 -32.23
CA GLY A 140 -13.52 -24.22 -33.19
C GLY A 140 -14.70 -25.00 -32.58
N VAL A 141 -15.56 -25.57 -33.41
CA VAL A 141 -16.61 -26.51 -32.96
C VAL A 141 -15.96 -27.71 -32.24
N ASP A 142 -16.65 -28.26 -31.23
CA ASP A 142 -16.23 -29.42 -30.42
C ASP A 142 -14.98 -29.32 -29.53
N VAL A 143 -14.33 -28.15 -29.43
CA VAL A 143 -13.18 -27.99 -28.51
C VAL A 143 -13.57 -27.87 -27.02
N GLY A 144 -14.83 -28.10 -26.67
CA GLY A 144 -15.27 -28.14 -25.27
C GLY A 144 -15.40 -26.76 -24.57
N LYS A 145 -15.50 -25.65 -25.31
CA LYS A 145 -15.65 -24.29 -24.73
C LYS A 145 -16.83 -24.19 -23.75
N SER A 146 -18.00 -24.64 -24.21
CA SER A 146 -19.22 -24.64 -23.40
C SER A 146 -19.11 -25.63 -22.23
N THR A 147 -18.39 -26.74 -22.42
CA THR A 147 -18.11 -27.70 -21.37
C THR A 147 -17.26 -27.08 -20.26
N LEU A 148 -16.14 -26.43 -20.60
CA LEU A 148 -15.27 -25.75 -19.63
C LEU A 148 -16.01 -24.65 -18.87
N CYS A 149 -16.79 -23.81 -19.58
CA CYS A 149 -17.64 -22.81 -18.93
C CYS A 149 -18.62 -23.45 -17.95
N GLY A 150 -19.28 -24.55 -18.32
CA GLY A 150 -20.24 -25.20 -17.44
C GLY A 150 -19.58 -25.90 -16.23
N VAL A 151 -18.38 -26.46 -16.40
CA VAL A 151 -17.62 -27.08 -15.30
C VAL A 151 -17.23 -25.99 -14.29
N MET A 152 -16.77 -24.84 -14.78
CA MET A 152 -16.40 -23.71 -13.92
C MET A 152 -17.60 -23.07 -13.22
N THR A 153 -18.78 -23.00 -13.86
CA THR A 153 -19.96 -22.39 -13.25
C THR A 153 -20.72 -23.32 -12.31
N GLN A 154 -20.67 -24.64 -12.53
CA GLN A 154 -21.47 -25.62 -11.76
C GLN A 154 -20.65 -26.54 -10.86
N GLY A 155 -19.32 -26.59 -11.03
CA GLY A 155 -18.43 -27.44 -10.22
C GLY A 155 -18.60 -28.95 -10.46
N VAL A 156 -19.37 -29.35 -11.48
CA VAL A 156 -19.59 -30.76 -11.85
C VAL A 156 -18.70 -31.09 -13.04
N LEU A 157 -17.88 -32.16 -12.92
CA LEU A 157 -17.12 -32.67 -14.05
C LEU A 157 -18.07 -33.16 -15.15
N ASP A 158 -17.78 -32.75 -16.39
CA ASP A 158 -18.52 -33.24 -17.55
C ASP A 158 -18.27 -34.74 -17.76
N ASP A 159 -19.32 -35.47 -18.11
CA ASP A 159 -19.27 -36.92 -18.36
C ASP A 159 -18.85 -37.26 -19.79
N GLY A 160 -18.34 -36.27 -20.55
CA GLY A 160 -17.95 -36.39 -21.95
C GLY A 160 -19.11 -36.39 -22.93
N ASN A 161 -20.36 -36.28 -22.44
CA ASN A 161 -21.58 -36.30 -23.26
C ASN A 161 -22.29 -34.93 -23.31
N GLY A 162 -21.63 -33.87 -22.85
CA GLY A 162 -22.14 -32.50 -22.91
C GLY A 162 -23.25 -32.18 -21.91
N LYS A 163 -23.39 -33.00 -20.85
CA LYS A 163 -24.36 -32.78 -19.77
C LYS A 163 -24.17 -31.41 -19.11
N THR A 164 -22.93 -30.98 -18.99
CA THR A 164 -22.57 -29.71 -18.38
C THR A 164 -22.88 -28.50 -19.28
N ARG A 165 -22.97 -28.68 -20.61
CA ARG A 165 -23.39 -27.64 -21.57
C ARG A 165 -24.90 -27.35 -21.53
N LEU A 166 -25.72 -28.36 -21.25
CA LEU A 166 -27.18 -28.22 -21.26
C LEU A 166 -27.72 -27.39 -20.08
N ASN A 167 -26.97 -27.34 -18.98
CA ASN A 167 -27.36 -26.59 -17.79
C ASN A 167 -26.84 -25.15 -17.76
N LEU A 168 -26.21 -24.67 -18.83
CA LEU A 168 -25.54 -23.34 -18.87
C LEU A 168 -26.52 -22.15 -18.95
N PHE A 169 -27.83 -22.42 -19.14
CA PHE A 169 -28.89 -21.40 -19.28
C PHE A 169 -30.07 -21.62 -18.32
N ARG A 170 -29.86 -22.31 -17.20
CA ARG A 170 -30.91 -22.54 -16.21
C ARG A 170 -30.66 -21.77 -14.93
#